data_AF-A0A1G3P5I6-F1
#
_entry.id   AF-A0A1G3P5I6-F1
#
_cell.length_a   1.000
_cell.length_b   1.000
_cell.length_c   1.000
_cell.angle_alpha   90.00
_cell.angle_beta   90.00
_cell.angle_gamma   90.00
#
_symmetry.space_group_name_H-M   'P 1'
#
loop_
_entity.id
_entity.type
_entity.pdbx_description
1 polymer ?
#
loop_
_entity_poly.entity_id
_entity_poly.type
_entity_poly.pdbx_seq_one_letter_code
_entity_poly.pdbx_strand_id
1 'polypeptide(L)'
;MKTKFLIHYNSSFKRYWDIFIVLVIFYCAITIPYIMASEINNFDIIYWFLSIIFACDIFVNFNTTVRIKQNTLTQRREISKHYLKTWFFIDLLAAIPFAYIFSVYFNKPFPVETTLNLFLTFKLLRILQLVKLFKTRIIFRNLQAVINLNPSIMRLIIFVFWFAIIVHLMSLGWIIIGASEKERPFTDQYIISLYWCVTTIATIGYGDITPDKNIRIQLLYTIFVQLLGVGMYGYIIGNISSLIANIDVAKSNFVEKMEQIKEYMRIKKIPYPIQDKVKNYYNYLWETKKSITGVTFLNEIPPTLKMEISLFLNRTIIDKVSLFKDANDIFIREIVQILEPLIFLPDDYIIRQEEYGECMYFLNSGDIEVLVNGIRVAMLGPGSPFGETALIQGEKRTASIRTLNYCDVYKLSKQDFDILRSKYPDFDNKVNEIMNQRIKDNAAKMNKSKN
;
A
#
# COMPACT_ATOMS: atom_id res chain seq x y z
N MET A 1 10.48 22.76 28.35
CA MET A 1 10.96 21.47 28.89
C MET A 1 10.59 20.34 27.94
N LYS A 2 11.56 19.63 27.35
CA LYS A 2 11.30 18.41 26.56
C LYS A 2 10.64 17.38 27.48
N THR A 3 9.40 17.01 27.18
CA THR A 3 8.61 16.04 27.95
C THR A 3 9.20 14.64 27.76
N LYS A 4 10.07 14.20 28.67
CA LYS A 4 10.92 12.99 28.58
C LYS A 4 10.22 11.63 28.34
N PHE A 5 8.89 11.57 28.19
CA PHE A 5 8.13 10.33 27.98
C PHE A 5 6.88 10.51 27.10
N LEU A 6 6.86 11.50 26.19
CA LEU A 6 5.73 11.67 25.28
C LEU A 6 5.88 10.76 24.05
N ILE A 7 4.93 9.85 23.85
CA ILE A 7 4.89 8.91 22.74
C ILE A 7 4.11 9.55 21.59
N HIS A 8 4.70 9.59 20.39
CA HIS A 8 3.97 10.06 19.22
C HIS A 8 3.00 8.98 18.72
N TYR A 9 1.78 9.35 18.32
CA TYR A 9 0.76 8.40 17.81
C TYR A 9 1.24 7.58 16.62
N ASN A 10 2.14 8.13 15.80
CA ASN A 10 2.74 7.46 14.64
C ASN A 10 4.11 6.81 14.94
N SER A 11 4.51 6.73 16.20
CA SER A 11 5.79 6.08 16.57
C SER A 11 5.73 4.56 16.35
N SER A 12 6.87 3.96 15.99
CA SER A 12 6.98 2.50 15.85
C SER A 12 6.63 1.78 17.15
N PHE A 13 7.06 2.32 18.30
CA PHE A 13 6.69 1.79 19.62
C PHE A 13 5.17 1.71 19.80
N LYS A 14 4.43 2.81 19.53
CA LYS A 14 2.97 2.82 19.70
C LYS A 14 2.28 1.80 18.78
N ARG A 15 2.78 1.64 17.56
CA ARG A 15 2.27 0.66 16.59
C ARG A 15 2.40 -0.77 17.11
N TYR A 16 3.59 -1.17 17.56
CA TYR A 16 3.81 -2.51 18.11
C TYR A 16 3.01 -2.72 19.41
N TRP A 17 2.94 -1.70 20.26
CA TRP A 17 2.12 -1.74 21.48
C TRP A 17 0.63 -1.97 21.16
N ASP A 18 0.10 -1.27 20.16
CA ASP A 18 -1.30 -1.41 19.74
C ASP A 18 -1.61 -2.79 19.17
N ILE A 19 -0.72 -3.34 18.35
CA ILE A 19 -0.83 -4.72 17.85
C ILE A 19 -0.81 -5.70 19.02
N PHE A 20 0.11 -5.51 19.97
CA PHE A 20 0.20 -6.34 21.17
C PHE A 20 -1.10 -6.28 22.00
N ILE A 21 -1.66 -5.09 22.24
CA ILE A 21 -2.93 -4.94 22.97
C ILE A 21 -4.09 -5.61 22.23
N VAL A 22 -4.16 -5.54 20.90
CA VAL A 22 -5.18 -6.27 20.12
C VAL A 22 -5.03 -7.79 20.30
N LEU A 23 -3.81 -8.32 20.28
CA LEU A 23 -3.56 -9.75 20.52
C LEU A 23 -3.95 -10.16 21.96
N VAL A 24 -3.67 -9.32 22.95
CA VAL A 24 -4.09 -9.54 24.34
C VAL A 24 -5.62 -9.53 24.46
N ILE A 25 -6.30 -8.59 23.81
CA ILE A 25 -7.77 -8.54 23.78
C ILE A 25 -8.34 -9.80 23.11
N PHE A 26 -7.73 -10.25 22.00
CA PHE A 26 -8.12 -11.50 21.33
C PHE A 26 -7.99 -12.70 22.26
N TYR A 27 -6.84 -12.81 22.95
CA TYR A 27 -6.62 -13.86 23.93
C TYR A 27 -7.71 -13.86 25.01
N CYS A 28 -8.03 -12.70 25.60
CA CYS A 28 -9.11 -12.58 26.58
C CYS A 28 -10.47 -12.99 26.01
N ALA A 29 -10.77 -12.63 24.75
CA ALA A 29 -12.03 -12.97 24.10
C ALA A 29 -12.22 -14.47 23.88
N ILE A 30 -11.14 -15.25 23.84
CA ILE A 30 -11.18 -16.71 23.73
C ILE A 30 -11.14 -17.37 25.12
N THR A 31 -10.22 -16.93 25.99
CA THR A 31 -9.98 -17.63 27.26
C THR A 31 -11.03 -17.35 28.31
N ILE A 32 -11.58 -16.13 28.40
CA ILE A 32 -12.57 -15.78 29.43
C ILE A 32 -13.85 -16.62 29.23
N PRO A 33 -14.51 -16.64 28.04
CA PRO A 33 -15.69 -17.47 27.84
C PRO A 33 -15.42 -18.96 28.02
N TYR A 34 -14.26 -19.46 27.57
CA TYR A 34 -13.86 -20.85 27.73
C TYR A 34 -13.73 -21.26 29.21
N ILE A 35 -13.04 -20.46 30.03
CA ILE A 35 -12.86 -20.71 31.47
C ILE A 35 -14.19 -20.64 32.22
N MET A 36 -15.12 -19.80 31.74
CA MET A 36 -16.47 -19.70 32.30
C MET A 36 -17.31 -20.94 31.99
N ALA A 37 -17.28 -21.40 30.74
CA ALA A 37 -18.04 -22.58 30.31
C ALA A 37 -17.47 -23.90 30.84
N SER A 38 -16.15 -23.99 31.05
CA SER A 38 -15.46 -25.20 31.56
C SER A 38 -15.49 -25.35 33.09
N GLU A 39 -16.01 -24.35 33.81
CA GLU A 39 -16.02 -24.30 35.28
C GLU A 39 -14.64 -24.49 35.96
N ILE A 40 -13.52 -24.36 35.23
CA ILE A 40 -12.16 -24.49 35.77
C ILE A 40 -11.91 -23.42 36.85
N ASN A 41 -11.53 -23.85 38.06
CA ASN A 41 -11.40 -23.03 39.27
C ASN A 41 -9.95 -22.79 39.71
N ASN A 42 -9.05 -22.47 38.77
CA ASN A 42 -7.66 -22.15 39.14
C ASN A 42 -7.48 -20.65 39.43
N PHE A 43 -6.65 -20.35 40.44
CA PHE A 43 -6.06 -19.02 40.66
C PHE A 43 -5.15 -18.70 39.48
N ASP A 44 -5.67 -17.90 38.57
CA ASP A 44 -5.05 -17.73 37.26
C ASP A 44 -4.00 -16.61 37.30
N ILE A 45 -2.72 -16.97 37.44
CA ILE A 45 -1.57 -16.05 37.31
C ILE A 45 -1.67 -15.24 36.01
N ILE A 46 -2.26 -15.84 34.96
CA ILE A 46 -2.47 -15.19 33.66
C ILE A 46 -3.44 -14.02 33.80
N TYR A 47 -4.51 -14.13 34.59
CA TYR A 47 -5.44 -13.03 34.83
C TYR A 47 -4.75 -11.81 35.45
N TRP A 48 -3.86 -12.04 36.42
CA TRP A 48 -3.06 -10.97 37.02
C TRP A 48 -2.12 -10.31 36.01
N PHE A 49 -1.43 -11.12 35.23
CA PHE A 49 -0.54 -10.64 34.18
C PHE A 49 -1.29 -9.77 33.15
N LEU A 50 -2.48 -10.20 32.73
CA LEU A 50 -3.35 -9.44 31.83
C LEU A 50 -3.83 -8.12 32.44
N SER A 51 -4.22 -8.11 33.72
CA SER A 51 -4.57 -6.88 34.44
C SER A 51 -3.41 -5.88 34.49
N ILE A 52 -2.18 -6.36 34.73
CA ILE A 52 -0.97 -5.52 34.70
C ILE A 52 -0.75 -4.94 33.30
N ILE A 53 -0.89 -5.74 32.24
CA ILE A 53 -0.79 -5.25 30.86
C ILE A 53 -1.81 -4.14 30.59
N PHE A 54 -3.06 -4.31 31.03
CA PHE A 54 -4.09 -3.29 30.85
C PHE A 54 -3.86 -2.03 31.68
N ALA A 55 -3.27 -2.16 32.88
CA ALA A 55 -2.82 -1.00 33.67
C ALA A 55 -1.67 -0.25 32.97
N CYS A 56 -0.71 -0.97 32.38
CA CYS A 56 0.34 -0.39 31.55
C CYS A 56 -0.23 0.31 30.31
N ASP A 57 -1.27 -0.24 29.68
CA ASP A 57 -1.96 0.38 28.54
C ASP A 57 -2.58 1.74 28.93
N ILE A 58 -3.17 1.84 30.12
CA ILE A 58 -3.66 3.13 30.65
C ILE A 58 -2.51 4.15 30.72
N PHE A 59 -1.36 3.75 31.28
CA PHE A 59 -0.19 4.62 31.36
C PHE A 59 0.30 5.06 29.97
N VAL A 60 0.38 4.14 29.01
CA VAL A 60 0.77 4.47 27.62
C VAL A 60 -0.22 5.45 26.99
N ASN A 61 -1.52 5.29 27.20
CA ASN A 61 -2.54 6.18 26.62
C ASN A 61 -2.50 7.60 27.21
N PHE A 62 -2.23 7.77 28.51
CA PHE A 62 -1.98 9.09 29.10
C PHE A 62 -0.73 9.80 28.53
N ASN A 63 0.21 9.03 28.00
CA ASN A 63 1.48 9.53 27.47
C ASN A 63 1.54 9.56 25.93
N THR A 64 0.45 9.23 25.22
CA THR A 64 0.44 9.22 23.75
C THR A 64 -0.24 10.46 23.18
N THR A 65 0.37 11.09 22.16
CA THR A 65 -0.25 12.20 21.43
C THR A 65 -1.53 11.77 20.71
N VAL A 66 -2.47 12.69 20.55
CA VAL A 66 -3.75 12.40 19.89
C VAL A 66 -3.91 13.32 18.69
N ARG A 67 -4.18 12.75 17.51
CA ARG A 67 -4.50 13.52 16.31
C ARG A 67 -6.00 13.81 16.27
N ILE A 68 -6.36 15.10 16.30
CA ILE A 68 -7.73 15.57 16.14
C ILE A 68 -7.79 16.39 14.86
N LYS A 69 -8.43 15.85 13.82
CA LYS A 69 -8.46 16.43 12.46
C LYS A 69 -7.02 16.66 11.93
N GLN A 70 -6.62 17.92 11.78
CA GLN A 70 -5.31 18.35 11.29
C GLN A 70 -4.31 18.67 12.42
N ASN A 71 -4.78 18.84 13.66
CA ASN A 71 -3.93 19.21 14.78
C ASN A 71 -3.54 18.00 15.63
N THR A 72 -2.31 18.01 16.15
CA THR A 72 -1.82 16.98 17.07
C THR A 72 -1.75 17.57 18.47
N LEU A 73 -2.47 16.97 19.42
CA LEU A 73 -2.36 17.30 20.83
C LEU A 73 -1.03 16.77 21.36
N THR A 74 -0.12 17.68 21.70
CA THR A 74 1.20 17.37 22.26
C THR A 74 1.32 17.70 23.75
N GLN A 75 0.42 18.52 24.28
CA GLN A 75 0.41 18.89 25.69
C GLN A 75 -0.27 17.80 26.53
N ARG A 76 0.45 17.29 27.55
CA ARG A 76 -0.02 16.21 28.44
C ARG A 76 -1.35 16.50 29.13
N ARG A 77 -1.58 17.76 29.54
CA ARG A 77 -2.82 18.18 30.20
C ARG A 77 -4.02 17.99 29.26
N GLU A 78 -3.87 18.36 28.00
CA GLU A 78 -4.92 18.23 26.99
C GLU A 78 -5.14 16.78 26.56
N ILE A 79 -4.06 16.00 26.44
CA ILE A 79 -4.13 14.54 26.21
C ILE A 79 -4.91 13.86 27.34
N SER A 80 -4.59 14.17 28.60
CA SER A 80 -5.22 13.56 29.77
C SER A 80 -6.72 13.90 29.84
N LYS A 81 -7.10 15.17 29.64
CA LYS A 81 -8.52 15.57 29.58
C LYS A 81 -9.28 14.84 28.47
N HIS A 82 -8.69 14.72 27.29
CA HIS A 82 -9.30 14.04 26.17
C HIS A 82 -9.50 12.54 26.46
N TYR A 83 -8.48 11.88 27.02
CA TYR A 83 -8.54 10.46 27.36
C TYR A 83 -9.55 10.15 28.48
N LEU A 84 -9.59 10.99 29.52
CA LEU A 84 -10.58 10.90 30.62
C LEU A 84 -12.03 10.98 30.13
N LYS A 85 -12.29 11.78 29.09
CA LYS A 85 -13.63 11.94 28.51
C LYS A 85 -14.03 10.80 27.57
N THR A 86 -13.08 9.99 27.09
CA THR A 86 -13.32 9.02 26.01
C THR A 86 -13.20 7.57 26.47
N TRP A 87 -11.99 7.05 26.61
CA TRP A 87 -11.73 5.61 26.77
C TRP A 87 -11.25 5.22 28.16
N PHE A 88 -10.87 6.19 29.00
CA PHE A 88 -10.30 5.94 30.32
C PHE A 88 -11.17 5.01 31.18
N PHE A 89 -12.48 5.24 31.27
CA PHE A 89 -13.35 4.41 32.11
C PHE A 89 -13.45 2.97 31.63
N ILE A 90 -13.45 2.74 30.31
CA ILE A 90 -13.42 1.39 29.73
C ILE A 90 -12.10 0.70 30.06
N ASP A 91 -10.99 1.40 29.89
CA ASP A 91 -9.67 0.85 30.17
C ASP A 91 -9.47 0.57 31.67
N LEU A 92 -10.00 1.44 32.53
CA LEU A 92 -9.98 1.28 33.98
C LEU A 92 -10.79 0.06 34.42
N LEU A 93 -12.03 -0.09 33.96
CA LEU A 93 -12.88 -1.23 34.29
C LEU A 93 -12.23 -2.57 33.87
N ALA A 94 -11.55 -2.60 32.74
CA ALA A 94 -10.86 -3.80 32.27
C ALA A 94 -9.56 -4.11 33.03
N ALA A 95 -8.88 -3.09 33.57
CA ALA A 95 -7.62 -3.27 34.29
C ALA A 95 -7.81 -3.79 35.73
N ILE A 96 -8.97 -3.51 36.36
CA ILE A 96 -9.22 -3.86 37.76
C ILE A 96 -9.38 -5.39 37.93
N PRO A 97 -8.58 -6.04 38.80
CA PRO A 97 -8.69 -7.46 39.08
C PRO A 97 -9.83 -7.74 40.08
N PHE A 98 -11.08 -7.42 39.71
CA PHE A 98 -12.24 -7.47 40.61
C PHE A 98 -12.37 -8.81 41.35
N ALA A 99 -12.24 -9.93 40.64
CA ALA A 99 -12.41 -11.26 41.23
C ALA A 99 -11.49 -11.50 42.45
N TYR A 100 -10.26 -10.97 42.42
CA TYR A 100 -9.31 -11.09 43.52
C TYR A 100 -9.57 -10.10 44.65
N ILE A 101 -9.85 -8.84 44.32
CA ILE A 101 -10.15 -7.81 45.34
C ILE A 101 -11.32 -8.28 46.21
N PHE A 102 -12.33 -8.85 45.56
CA PHE A 102 -13.48 -9.42 46.23
C PHE A 102 -13.14 -10.71 47.00
N SER A 103 -12.33 -11.63 46.46
CA SER A 103 -11.94 -12.84 47.21
C SER A 103 -11.15 -12.53 48.48
N VAL A 104 -10.28 -11.51 48.46
CA VAL A 104 -9.52 -11.06 49.64
C VAL A 104 -10.40 -10.32 50.65
N TYR A 105 -11.32 -9.47 50.18
CA TYR A 105 -12.20 -8.69 51.06
C TYR A 105 -13.26 -9.54 51.75
N PHE A 106 -13.78 -10.55 51.05
CA PHE A 106 -14.81 -11.47 51.56
C PHE A 106 -14.23 -12.74 52.22
N ASN A 107 -12.92 -12.77 52.49
CA ASN A 107 -12.22 -13.86 53.19
C ASN A 107 -12.59 -13.99 54.70
N LYS A 108 -13.75 -13.45 55.10
CA LYS A 108 -14.38 -13.68 56.41
C LYS A 108 -15.14 -15.01 56.38
N PRO A 109 -15.36 -15.69 57.52
CA PRO A 109 -16.06 -16.97 57.55
C PRO A 109 -17.53 -16.76 57.20
N PHE A 110 -17.85 -16.81 55.92
CA PHE A 110 -19.22 -16.99 55.43
C PHE A 110 -19.51 -18.50 55.35
N PRO A 111 -20.79 -18.91 55.44
CA PRO A 111 -21.18 -20.29 55.21
C PRO A 111 -20.64 -20.80 53.86
N VAL A 112 -20.17 -22.04 53.82
CA VAL A 112 -19.47 -22.64 52.66
C VAL A 112 -20.28 -22.50 51.36
N GLU A 113 -21.60 -22.67 51.41
CA GLU A 113 -22.49 -22.49 50.25
C GLU A 113 -22.55 -21.04 49.75
N THR A 114 -22.50 -20.06 50.65
CA THR A 114 -22.50 -18.63 50.29
C THR A 114 -21.15 -18.22 49.70
N THR A 115 -20.03 -18.80 50.17
CA THR A 115 -18.69 -18.53 49.63
C THR A 115 -18.51 -19.03 48.20
N LEU A 116 -19.06 -20.21 47.87
CA LEU A 116 -19.00 -20.78 46.52
C LEU A 116 -19.81 -19.95 45.51
N ASN A 117 -21.03 -19.56 45.87
CA ASN A 117 -21.87 -18.72 45.00
C ASN A 117 -21.29 -17.32 44.79
N LEU A 118 -20.70 -16.72 45.82
CA LEU A 118 -20.00 -15.43 45.69
C LEU A 118 -18.74 -15.54 44.81
N PHE A 119 -17.91 -16.57 44.99
CA PHE A 119 -16.73 -16.80 44.16
C PHE A 119 -17.09 -16.97 42.66
N LEU A 120 -18.13 -17.76 42.37
CA LEU A 120 -18.67 -17.93 41.02
C LEU A 120 -19.22 -16.62 40.45
N THR A 121 -19.90 -15.81 41.26
CA THR A 121 -20.44 -14.50 40.86
C THR A 121 -19.31 -13.51 40.54
N PHE A 122 -18.20 -13.53 41.28
CA PHE A 122 -17.04 -12.66 41.01
C PHE A 122 -16.22 -13.12 39.80
N LYS A 123 -16.25 -14.40 39.43
CA LYS A 123 -15.70 -14.90 38.17
C LYS A 123 -16.41 -14.27 36.96
N LEU A 124 -17.71 -13.95 37.06
CA LEU A 124 -18.46 -13.25 36.01
C LEU A 124 -17.92 -11.84 35.71
N LEU A 125 -17.32 -11.16 36.70
CA LEU A 125 -16.75 -9.81 36.51
C LEU A 125 -15.57 -9.79 35.52
N ARG A 126 -14.97 -10.95 35.21
CA ARG A 126 -13.96 -11.05 34.16
C ARG A 126 -14.51 -10.67 32.77
N ILE A 127 -15.81 -10.86 32.53
CA ILE A 127 -16.47 -10.42 31.28
C ILE A 127 -16.30 -8.92 31.03
N LEU A 128 -16.15 -8.10 32.08
CA LEU A 128 -15.92 -6.65 31.91
C LEU A 128 -14.66 -6.33 31.10
N GLN A 129 -13.68 -7.24 31.06
CA GLN A 129 -12.49 -7.08 30.20
C GLN A 129 -12.83 -7.11 28.71
N LEU A 130 -13.93 -7.80 28.33
CA LEU A 130 -14.39 -7.87 26.94
C LEU A 130 -14.93 -6.53 26.44
N VAL A 131 -15.22 -5.55 27.31
CA VAL A 131 -15.56 -4.18 26.89
C VAL A 131 -14.41 -3.55 26.08
N LYS A 132 -13.16 -4.00 26.27
CA LYS A 132 -12.03 -3.57 25.42
C LYS A 132 -12.16 -3.98 23.96
N LEU A 133 -13.03 -4.94 23.60
CA LEU A 133 -13.29 -5.28 22.19
C LEU A 133 -13.78 -4.06 21.39
N PHE A 134 -14.53 -3.13 22.00
CA PHE A 134 -14.95 -1.90 21.34
C PHE A 134 -13.77 -0.99 20.94
N LYS A 135 -12.65 -1.06 21.67
CA LYS A 135 -11.44 -0.26 21.40
C LYS A 135 -10.69 -0.75 20.16
N THR A 136 -10.79 -2.04 19.82
CA THR A 136 -10.10 -2.63 18.65
C THR A 136 -10.44 -1.91 17.35
N ARG A 137 -11.69 -1.43 17.19
CA ARG A 137 -12.11 -0.64 16.02
C ARG A 137 -11.25 0.62 15.82
N ILE A 138 -10.92 1.32 16.90
CA ILE A 138 -10.09 2.53 16.84
C ILE A 138 -8.64 2.16 16.54
N ILE A 139 -8.14 1.10 17.17
CA ILE A 139 -6.78 0.62 16.96
C ILE A 139 -6.59 0.21 15.48
N PHE A 140 -7.48 -0.60 14.92
CA PHE A 140 -7.42 -0.99 13.51
C PHE A 140 -7.48 0.20 12.56
N ARG A 141 -8.33 1.20 12.82
CA ARG A 141 -8.37 2.44 12.02
C ARG A 141 -7.04 3.19 12.06
N ASN A 142 -6.43 3.30 13.25
CA ASN A 142 -5.16 3.98 13.41
C ASN A 142 -4.02 3.20 12.72
N LEU A 143 -4.00 1.87 12.82
CA LEU A 143 -3.04 0.99 12.14
C LEU A 143 -3.19 1.09 10.62
N GLN A 144 -4.41 1.07 10.09
CA GLN A 144 -4.66 1.22 8.65
C GLN A 144 -4.07 2.53 8.10
N ALA A 145 -4.24 3.64 8.81
CA ALA A 145 -3.73 4.94 8.39
C ALA A 145 -2.19 5.04 8.39
N VAL A 146 -1.51 4.11 9.06
CA VAL A 146 -0.06 4.14 9.30
C VAL A 146 0.68 3.06 8.50
N ILE A 147 0.05 1.91 8.24
CA ILE A 147 0.69 0.76 7.55
C ILE A 147 0.46 0.83 6.02
N ASN A 148 -0.27 1.83 5.51
CA ASN A 148 -0.57 1.97 4.07
C ASN A 148 -1.10 0.68 3.41
N LEU A 149 -1.79 -0.17 4.20
CA LEU A 149 -2.38 -1.40 3.70
C LEU A 149 -3.61 -1.09 2.86
N ASN A 150 -3.81 -1.88 1.80
CA ASN A 150 -5.03 -1.82 1.00
C ASN A 150 -6.25 -1.95 1.93
N PRO A 151 -7.25 -1.03 1.86
CA PRO A 151 -8.45 -1.09 2.69
C PRO A 151 -9.17 -2.44 2.65
N SER A 152 -9.13 -3.16 1.52
CA SER A 152 -9.73 -4.49 1.37
C SER A 152 -9.01 -5.55 2.23
N ILE A 153 -7.68 -5.48 2.33
CA ILE A 153 -6.90 -6.36 3.21
C ILE A 153 -7.21 -6.06 4.68
N MET A 154 -7.31 -4.77 5.05
CA MET A 154 -7.69 -4.39 6.41
C MET A 154 -9.08 -4.89 6.79
N ARG A 155 -10.07 -4.82 5.89
CA ARG A 155 -11.40 -5.40 6.12
C ARG A 155 -11.32 -6.91 6.34
N LEU A 156 -10.50 -7.62 5.57
CA LEU A 156 -10.31 -9.07 5.74
C LEU A 156 -9.68 -9.41 7.09
N ILE A 157 -8.65 -8.68 7.53
CA ILE A 157 -8.00 -8.89 8.85
C ILE A 157 -9.02 -8.68 9.98
N ILE A 158 -9.79 -7.58 9.93
CA ILE A 158 -10.84 -7.29 10.91
C ILE A 158 -11.91 -8.39 10.90
N PHE A 159 -12.30 -8.84 9.70
CA PHE A 159 -13.27 -9.92 9.56
C PHE A 159 -12.76 -11.22 10.19
N VAL A 160 -11.53 -11.66 9.88
CA VAL A 160 -10.93 -12.89 10.45
C VAL A 160 -10.85 -12.81 11.98
N PHE A 161 -10.47 -11.66 12.52
CA PHE A 161 -10.45 -11.41 13.97
C PHE A 161 -11.82 -11.64 14.61
N TRP A 162 -12.88 -11.03 14.06
CA TRP A 162 -14.24 -11.18 14.60
C TRP A 162 -14.86 -12.54 14.31
N PHE A 163 -14.57 -13.11 13.13
CA PHE A 163 -15.02 -14.44 12.73
C PHE A 163 -14.54 -15.51 13.70
N ALA A 164 -13.25 -15.49 14.06
CA ALA A 164 -12.69 -16.42 15.02
C ALA A 164 -13.38 -16.33 16.40
N ILE A 165 -13.67 -15.11 16.88
CA ILE A 165 -14.39 -14.90 18.14
C ILE A 165 -15.84 -15.41 18.04
N ILE A 166 -16.55 -15.12 16.96
CA ILE A 166 -17.95 -15.54 16.76
C ILE A 166 -18.05 -17.06 16.69
N VAL A 167 -17.19 -17.71 15.90
CA VAL A 167 -17.12 -19.17 15.79
C VAL A 167 -16.83 -19.79 17.15
N HIS A 168 -15.86 -19.24 17.90
CA HIS A 168 -15.54 -19.68 19.26
C HIS A 168 -16.75 -19.58 20.19
N LEU A 169 -17.41 -18.42 20.24
CA LEU A 169 -18.59 -18.19 21.08
C LEU A 169 -19.77 -19.09 20.69
N MET A 170 -19.95 -19.35 19.40
CA MET A 170 -20.98 -20.27 18.92
C MET A 170 -20.70 -21.73 19.31
N SER A 171 -19.43 -22.12 19.27
CA SER A 171 -19.00 -23.44 19.72
C SER A 171 -19.26 -23.63 21.22
N LEU A 172 -18.99 -22.61 22.03
CA LEU A 172 -19.34 -22.63 23.45
C LEU A 172 -20.86 -22.60 23.67
N GLY A 173 -21.61 -21.86 22.86
CA GLY A 173 -23.07 -21.84 22.90
C GLY A 173 -23.67 -23.23 22.68
N TRP A 174 -23.12 -24.02 21.76
CA TRP A 174 -23.49 -25.42 21.52
C TRP A 174 -23.35 -26.29 22.77
N ILE A 175 -22.27 -26.11 23.54
CA ILE A 175 -22.06 -26.82 24.81
C ILE A 175 -23.05 -26.34 25.87
N ILE A 176 -23.22 -25.02 26.02
CA ILE A 176 -24.06 -24.41 27.06
C ILE A 176 -25.54 -24.82 26.92
N ILE A 177 -26.05 -24.96 25.70
CA ILE A 177 -27.42 -25.44 25.47
C ILE A 177 -27.56 -26.98 25.63
N GLY A 178 -26.48 -27.66 26.00
CA GLY A 178 -26.46 -29.10 26.26
C GLY A 178 -26.50 -29.96 25.00
N ALA A 179 -26.04 -29.45 23.86
CA ALA A 179 -25.99 -30.20 22.59
C ALA A 179 -24.69 -30.99 22.40
N SER A 180 -23.74 -30.84 23.32
CA SER A 180 -22.49 -31.61 23.36
C SER A 180 -22.60 -32.84 24.27
N GLU A 181 -21.78 -33.86 24.00
CA GLU A 181 -21.69 -35.08 24.80
C GLU A 181 -21.04 -34.79 26.17
N LYS A 182 -21.86 -34.74 27.22
CA LYS A 182 -21.45 -34.34 28.58
C LYS A 182 -20.40 -35.25 29.22
N GLU A 183 -20.32 -36.52 28.80
CA GLU A 183 -19.40 -37.51 29.37
C GLU A 183 -17.95 -37.29 28.94
N ARG A 184 -17.72 -36.53 27.87
CA ARG A 184 -16.36 -36.26 27.37
C ARG A 184 -15.66 -35.18 28.18
N PRO A 185 -14.32 -35.18 28.27
CA PRO A 185 -13.56 -34.04 28.75
C PRO A 185 -13.98 -32.74 28.04
N PHE A 186 -14.01 -31.62 28.77
CA PHE A 186 -14.50 -30.34 28.22
C PHE A 186 -13.72 -29.91 26.96
N THR A 187 -12.43 -30.21 26.88
CA THR A 187 -11.62 -29.94 25.70
C THR A 187 -12.13 -30.67 24.46
N ASP A 188 -12.54 -31.93 24.60
CA ASP A 188 -13.07 -32.72 23.48
C ASP A 188 -14.45 -32.21 23.07
N GLN A 189 -15.30 -31.90 24.05
CA GLN A 189 -16.59 -31.24 23.82
C GLN A 189 -16.42 -29.95 23.01
N TYR A 190 -15.43 -29.13 23.37
CA TYR A 190 -15.10 -27.89 22.66
C TYR A 190 -14.63 -28.12 21.23
N ILE A 191 -13.70 -29.06 21.00
CA ILE A 191 -13.18 -29.34 19.66
C ILE A 191 -14.29 -29.86 18.73
N ILE A 192 -15.15 -30.75 19.25
CA ILE A 192 -16.29 -31.30 18.50
C ILE A 192 -17.31 -30.21 18.17
N SER A 193 -17.63 -29.36 19.14
CA SER A 193 -18.55 -28.23 18.95
C SER A 193 -17.98 -27.21 17.95
N LEU A 194 -16.67 -26.98 17.97
CA LEU A 194 -15.96 -26.13 17.03
C LEU A 194 -16.01 -26.69 15.62
N TYR A 195 -15.78 -28.00 15.46
CA TYR A 195 -15.92 -28.68 14.19
C TYR A 195 -17.36 -28.56 13.63
N TRP A 196 -18.39 -28.79 14.46
CA TRP A 196 -19.79 -28.60 14.05
C TRP A 196 -20.07 -27.15 13.63
N CYS A 197 -19.59 -26.18 14.40
CA CYS A 197 -19.81 -24.76 14.11
C CYS A 197 -19.15 -24.34 12.79
N VAL A 198 -17.89 -24.73 12.57
CA VAL A 198 -17.14 -24.42 11.34
C VAL A 198 -17.79 -25.08 10.13
N THR A 199 -18.16 -26.37 10.20
CA THR A 199 -18.79 -27.06 9.07
C THR A 199 -20.18 -26.50 8.74
N THR A 200 -20.93 -26.03 9.74
CA THR A 200 -22.23 -25.37 9.56
C THR A 200 -22.07 -23.98 8.92
N ILE A 201 -21.17 -23.14 9.43
CA ILE A 201 -20.95 -21.77 8.90
C ILE A 201 -20.32 -21.80 7.51
N ALA A 202 -19.44 -22.77 7.25
CA ALA A 202 -18.83 -22.98 5.93
C ALA A 202 -19.80 -23.61 4.91
N THR A 203 -21.07 -23.85 5.28
CA THR A 203 -22.11 -24.43 4.42
C THR A 203 -21.80 -25.86 3.92
N ILE A 204 -20.93 -26.58 4.63
CA ILE A 204 -20.56 -27.97 4.30
C ILE A 204 -21.60 -28.94 4.85
N GLY A 205 -21.88 -28.85 6.16
CA GLY A 205 -22.95 -29.58 6.83
C GLY A 205 -22.98 -31.10 6.58
N TYR A 206 -21.94 -31.83 6.96
CA TYR A 206 -21.85 -33.29 6.78
C TYR A 206 -23.02 -34.07 7.40
N GLY A 207 -23.67 -33.52 8.43
CA GLY A 207 -24.84 -34.13 9.09
C GLY A 207 -24.50 -35.20 10.12
N ASP A 208 -23.23 -35.31 10.50
CA ASP A 208 -22.70 -36.19 11.54
C ASP A 208 -22.99 -35.68 12.96
N ILE A 209 -23.02 -34.37 13.17
CA ILE A 209 -23.44 -33.72 14.43
C ILE A 209 -24.70 -32.91 14.16
N THR A 210 -25.79 -33.24 14.86
CA THR A 210 -27.10 -32.60 14.68
C THR A 210 -27.76 -32.32 16.03
N PRO A 211 -28.63 -31.29 16.10
CA PRO A 211 -29.39 -31.01 17.33
C PRO A 211 -30.38 -32.15 17.62
N ASP A 212 -30.62 -32.41 18.91
CA ASP A 212 -31.69 -33.33 19.32
C ASP A 212 -33.06 -32.73 18.91
N LYS A 213 -33.81 -33.51 18.11
CA LYS A 213 -35.13 -33.12 17.59
C LYS A 213 -36.16 -32.91 18.71
N ASN A 214 -35.94 -33.49 19.88
CA ASN A 214 -36.82 -33.34 21.04
C ASN A 214 -36.51 -32.06 21.85
N ILE A 215 -35.35 -31.43 21.64
CA ILE A 215 -34.89 -30.27 22.41
C ILE A 215 -35.02 -29.00 21.56
N ARG A 216 -36.12 -28.26 21.77
CA ARG A 216 -36.47 -27.05 20.98
C ARG A 216 -35.37 -25.99 20.95
N ILE A 217 -34.65 -25.78 22.06
CA ILE A 217 -33.60 -24.75 22.13
C ILE A 217 -32.42 -25.09 21.20
N GLN A 218 -32.08 -26.36 21.02
CA GLN A 218 -31.00 -26.79 20.12
C GLN A 218 -31.38 -26.55 18.64
N LEU A 219 -32.65 -26.80 18.29
CA LEU A 219 -33.17 -26.50 16.95
C LEU A 219 -33.14 -24.99 16.65
N LEU A 220 -33.66 -24.17 17.57
CA LEU A 220 -33.66 -22.70 17.41
C LEU A 220 -32.24 -22.14 17.32
N TYR A 221 -31.33 -22.67 18.15
CA TYR A 221 -29.92 -22.29 18.11
C TYR A 221 -29.26 -22.65 16.78
N THR A 222 -29.52 -23.86 16.27
CA THR A 222 -29.01 -24.31 14.97
C THR A 222 -29.49 -23.41 13.83
N ILE A 223 -30.79 -23.08 13.80
CA ILE A 223 -31.37 -22.14 12.81
C ILE A 223 -30.65 -20.78 12.89
N PHE A 224 -30.44 -20.27 14.10
CA PHE A 224 -29.73 -19.00 14.29
C PHE A 224 -28.29 -19.06 13.76
N VAL A 225 -27.53 -20.10 14.09
CA VAL A 225 -26.14 -20.29 13.61
C VAL A 225 -26.10 -20.42 12.09
N GLN A 226 -27.05 -21.15 11.48
CA GLN A 226 -27.15 -21.31 10.03
C GLN A 226 -27.44 -19.98 9.31
N LEU A 227 -28.43 -19.20 9.79
CA LEU A 227 -28.76 -17.90 9.22
C LEU A 227 -27.59 -16.92 9.30
N LEU A 228 -26.91 -16.88 10.45
CA LEU A 228 -25.73 -16.05 10.62
C LEU A 228 -24.58 -16.53 9.74
N GLY A 229 -24.36 -17.84 9.65
CA GLY A 229 -23.31 -18.48 8.86
C GLY A 229 -23.41 -18.15 7.37
N VAL A 230 -24.61 -18.28 6.78
CA VAL A 230 -24.85 -17.91 5.37
C VAL A 230 -24.52 -16.44 5.12
N GLY A 231 -24.90 -15.54 6.03
CA GLY A 231 -24.56 -14.11 5.95
C GLY A 231 -23.05 -13.84 6.02
N MET A 232 -22.34 -14.50 6.94
CA MET A 232 -20.88 -14.40 7.06
C MET A 232 -20.17 -14.91 5.82
N TYR A 233 -20.58 -16.07 5.31
CA TYR A 233 -19.99 -16.69 4.13
C TYR A 233 -20.16 -15.81 2.88
N GLY A 234 -21.36 -15.23 2.68
CA GLY A 234 -21.61 -14.26 1.61
C GLY A 234 -20.73 -13.00 1.73
N TYR A 235 -20.51 -12.50 2.95
CA TYR A 235 -19.61 -11.36 3.18
C TYR A 235 -18.15 -11.67 2.83
N ILE A 236 -17.66 -12.88 3.14
CA ILE A 236 -16.31 -13.32 2.77
C ILE A 236 -16.15 -13.32 1.25
N ILE A 237 -17.06 -13.99 0.52
CA ILE A 237 -17.01 -14.07 -0.93
C ILE A 237 -17.04 -12.67 -1.54
N GLY A 238 -17.92 -11.78 -1.07
CA GLY A 238 -17.99 -10.40 -1.55
C GLY A 238 -16.68 -9.61 -1.36
N ASN A 239 -16.03 -9.75 -0.20
CA ASN A 239 -14.76 -9.07 0.05
C ASN A 239 -13.59 -9.66 -0.74
N ILE A 240 -13.53 -10.98 -0.91
CA ILE A 240 -12.49 -11.62 -1.74
C ILE A 240 -12.65 -11.19 -3.20
N SER A 241 -13.85 -11.22 -3.75
CA SER A 241 -14.14 -10.74 -5.11
C SER A 241 -13.75 -9.27 -5.30
N SER A 242 -14.09 -8.41 -4.33
CA SER A 242 -13.69 -7.00 -4.33
C SER A 242 -12.16 -6.82 -4.24
N LEU A 243 -11.48 -7.62 -3.43
CA LEU A 243 -10.03 -7.58 -3.31
C LEU A 243 -9.36 -7.99 -4.62
N ILE A 244 -9.81 -9.06 -5.27
CA ILE A 244 -9.32 -9.49 -6.58
C ILE A 244 -9.50 -8.38 -7.62
N ALA A 245 -10.66 -7.72 -7.64
CA ALA A 245 -10.92 -6.60 -8.55
C ALA A 245 -10.01 -5.37 -8.29
N ASN A 246 -9.56 -5.17 -7.05
CA ASN A 246 -8.80 -3.98 -6.64
C ASN A 246 -7.28 -4.22 -6.47
N ILE A 247 -6.79 -5.45 -6.58
CA ILE A 247 -5.35 -5.73 -6.41
C ILE A 247 -4.53 -5.14 -7.55
N ASP A 248 -5.06 -5.16 -8.77
CA ASP A 248 -4.29 -4.74 -9.94
C ASP A 248 -5.07 -3.80 -10.86
N VAL A 249 -5.58 -2.71 -10.28
CA VAL A 249 -6.31 -1.67 -11.02
C VAL A 249 -5.44 -1.10 -12.15
N ALA A 250 -4.15 -0.86 -11.88
CA ALA A 250 -3.24 -0.30 -12.89
C ALA A 250 -3.05 -1.27 -14.07
N LYS A 251 -2.82 -2.57 -13.82
CA LYS A 251 -2.72 -3.57 -14.89
C LYS A 251 -4.05 -3.79 -15.59
N SER A 252 -5.16 -3.78 -14.86
CA SER A 252 -6.51 -3.88 -15.43
C SER A 252 -6.76 -2.75 -16.42
N ASN A 253 -6.45 -1.51 -16.02
CA ASN A 253 -6.56 -0.33 -16.89
C ASN A 253 -5.63 -0.43 -18.12
N PHE A 254 -4.43 -1.00 -17.95
CA PHE A 254 -3.51 -1.25 -19.06
C PHE A 254 -4.08 -2.27 -20.06
N VAL A 255 -4.56 -3.41 -19.56
CA VAL A 255 -5.16 -4.46 -20.38
C VAL A 255 -6.37 -3.91 -21.13
N GLU A 256 -7.25 -3.18 -20.45
CA GLU A 256 -8.43 -2.56 -21.07
C GLU A 256 -8.02 -1.57 -22.18
N LYS A 257 -7.05 -0.69 -21.92
CA LYS A 257 -6.56 0.26 -22.93
C LYS A 257 -5.96 -0.44 -24.14
N MET A 258 -5.18 -1.50 -23.91
CA MET A 258 -4.58 -2.31 -24.96
C MET A 258 -5.65 -3.00 -25.83
N GLU A 259 -6.71 -3.52 -25.23
CA GLU A 259 -7.84 -4.10 -25.99
C GLU A 259 -8.55 -3.06 -26.84
N GLN A 260 -8.78 -1.84 -26.33
CA GLN A 260 -9.34 -0.74 -27.11
C GLN A 260 -8.46 -0.40 -28.33
N ILE A 261 -7.13 -0.38 -28.16
CA ILE A 261 -6.18 -0.12 -29.24
C ILE A 261 -6.21 -1.25 -30.27
N LYS A 262 -6.18 -2.51 -29.84
CA LYS A 262 -6.28 -3.68 -30.73
C LYS A 262 -7.56 -3.64 -31.55
N GLU A 263 -8.69 -3.35 -30.91
CA GLU A 263 -9.97 -3.27 -31.58
C GLU A 263 -10.01 -2.13 -32.60
N TYR A 264 -9.49 -0.96 -32.25
CA TYR A 264 -9.35 0.16 -33.18
C TYR A 264 -8.52 -0.22 -34.41
N MET A 265 -7.37 -0.86 -34.21
CA MET A 265 -6.50 -1.31 -35.30
C MET A 265 -7.19 -2.36 -36.19
N ARG A 266 -7.98 -3.26 -35.59
CA ARG A 266 -8.78 -4.27 -36.30
C ARG A 266 -9.87 -3.63 -37.16
N ILE A 267 -10.65 -2.71 -36.60
CA ILE A 267 -11.70 -1.97 -37.32
C ILE A 267 -11.11 -1.18 -38.48
N LYS A 268 -9.95 -0.54 -38.28
CA LYS A 268 -9.24 0.22 -39.32
C LYS A 268 -8.43 -0.64 -40.29
N LYS A 269 -8.41 -1.98 -40.11
CA LYS A 269 -7.67 -2.93 -40.95
C LYS A 269 -6.17 -2.55 -41.09
N ILE A 270 -5.56 -2.08 -40.00
CA ILE A 270 -4.15 -1.71 -39.99
C ILE A 270 -3.29 -2.97 -40.26
N PRO A 271 -2.27 -2.94 -41.13
CA PRO A 271 -1.41 -4.10 -41.39
C PRO A 271 -0.72 -4.62 -40.13
N TYR A 272 -0.56 -5.95 -40.03
CA TYR A 272 0.03 -6.62 -38.87
C TYR A 272 1.38 -6.04 -38.41
N PRO A 273 2.34 -5.69 -39.30
CA PRO A 273 3.61 -5.09 -38.88
C PRO A 273 3.46 -3.78 -38.09
N ILE A 274 2.50 -2.93 -38.47
CA ILE A 274 2.22 -1.68 -37.75
C ILE A 274 1.51 -1.98 -36.42
N GLN A 275 0.59 -2.96 -36.41
CA GLN A 275 -0.05 -3.37 -35.16
C GLN A 275 0.95 -3.88 -34.13
N ASP A 276 1.94 -4.67 -34.57
CA ASP A 276 2.98 -5.20 -33.70
C ASP A 276 3.85 -4.09 -33.14
N LYS A 277 4.27 -3.12 -33.98
CA LYS A 277 4.96 -1.90 -33.52
C LYS A 277 4.16 -1.14 -32.44
N VAL A 278 2.86 -0.93 -32.66
CA VAL A 278 2.00 -0.23 -31.68
C VAL A 278 1.92 -1.02 -30.36
N LYS A 279 1.75 -2.35 -30.41
CA LYS A 279 1.72 -3.19 -29.21
C LYS A 279 3.04 -3.12 -28.45
N ASN A 280 4.16 -3.25 -29.15
CA ASN A 280 5.50 -3.21 -28.59
C ASN A 280 5.80 -1.86 -27.92
N TYR A 281 5.34 -0.75 -28.50
CA TYR A 281 5.42 0.57 -27.89
C TYR A 281 4.71 0.63 -26.52
N TYR A 282 3.43 0.23 -26.47
CA TYR A 282 2.64 0.29 -25.24
C TYR A 282 3.13 -0.72 -24.19
N ASN A 283 3.60 -1.90 -24.61
CA ASN A 283 4.21 -2.88 -23.71
C ASN A 283 5.49 -2.32 -23.06
N TYR A 284 6.38 -1.73 -23.86
CA TYR A 284 7.59 -1.09 -23.34
C TYR A 284 7.25 0.04 -22.36
N LEU A 285 6.26 0.89 -22.70
CA LEU A 285 5.78 1.97 -21.83
C LEU A 285 5.29 1.45 -20.47
N TRP A 286 4.57 0.31 -20.46
CA TRP A 286 4.09 -0.33 -19.24
C TRP A 286 5.22 -0.97 -18.42
N GLU A 287 6.17 -1.64 -19.06
CA GLU A 287 7.27 -2.29 -18.38
C GLU A 287 8.20 -1.29 -17.70
N THR A 288 8.51 -0.18 -18.38
CA THR A 288 9.45 0.85 -17.90
C THR A 288 8.80 1.89 -16.99
N LYS A 289 7.59 2.37 -17.31
CA LYS A 289 6.96 3.49 -16.57
C LYS A 289 5.83 3.09 -15.64
N LYS A 290 5.35 1.82 -15.71
CA LYS A 290 4.19 1.29 -14.94
C LYS A 290 2.93 2.18 -15.03
N SER A 291 2.85 3.03 -16.05
CA SER A 291 1.75 3.96 -16.31
C SER A 291 1.72 4.30 -17.80
N ILE A 292 0.54 4.23 -18.40
CA ILE A 292 0.31 4.63 -19.80
C ILE A 292 0.06 6.13 -19.92
N THR A 293 -0.54 6.74 -18.90
CA THR A 293 -1.04 8.12 -18.96
C THR A 293 0.06 9.17 -18.80
N GLY A 294 1.33 8.74 -18.67
CA GLY A 294 2.38 9.61 -18.18
C GLY A 294 2.08 10.05 -16.74
N VAL A 295 2.77 11.08 -16.27
CA VAL A 295 2.63 11.58 -14.91
C VAL A 295 1.56 12.67 -14.84
N THR A 296 0.29 12.33 -15.17
CA THR A 296 -0.82 13.31 -15.19
C THR A 296 -1.00 14.05 -13.86
N PHE A 297 -0.69 13.40 -12.73
CA PHE A 297 -0.76 14.02 -11.41
C PHE A 297 0.18 15.21 -11.25
N LEU A 298 1.26 15.32 -12.04
CA LEU A 298 2.15 16.49 -12.00
C LEU A 298 1.42 17.78 -12.37
N ASN A 299 0.30 17.71 -13.10
CA ASN A 299 -0.52 18.86 -13.43
C ASN A 299 -1.54 19.22 -12.33
N GLU A 300 -1.74 18.35 -11.35
CA GLU A 300 -2.70 18.53 -10.25
C GLU A 300 -2.04 19.05 -8.96
N ILE A 301 -0.71 18.96 -8.87
CA ILE A 301 0.05 19.38 -7.69
C ILE A 301 0.55 20.83 -7.80
N PRO A 302 0.83 21.50 -6.66
CA PRO A 302 1.42 22.83 -6.64
C PRO A 302 2.72 22.93 -7.47
N PRO A 303 2.98 24.08 -8.14
CA PRO A 303 4.15 24.26 -9.01
C PRO A 303 5.50 23.97 -8.34
N THR A 304 5.63 24.27 -7.04
CA THR A 304 6.85 24.02 -6.27
C THR A 304 7.13 22.52 -6.13
N LEU A 305 6.13 21.71 -5.80
CA LEU A 305 6.24 20.25 -5.72
C LEU A 305 6.41 19.62 -7.10
N LYS A 306 5.72 20.16 -8.11
CA LYS A 306 5.90 19.76 -9.52
C LYS A 306 7.36 19.89 -9.93
N MET A 307 7.97 21.04 -9.64
CA MET A 307 9.37 21.29 -9.95
C MET A 307 10.31 20.31 -9.24
N GLU A 308 10.12 20.10 -7.93
CA GLU A 308 10.96 19.19 -7.15
C GLU A 308 10.89 17.75 -7.67
N ILE A 309 9.68 17.26 -7.99
CA ILE A 309 9.50 15.93 -8.58
C ILE A 309 10.08 15.86 -10.00
N SER A 310 9.86 16.89 -10.82
CA SER A 310 10.42 16.94 -12.18
C SER A 310 11.95 16.91 -12.17
N LEU A 311 12.61 17.62 -11.28
CA LEU A 311 14.07 17.56 -11.12
C LEU A 311 14.52 16.15 -10.72
N PHE A 312 13.80 15.50 -9.80
CA PHE A 312 14.11 14.14 -9.38
C PHE A 312 13.97 13.13 -10.53
N LEU A 313 12.86 13.19 -11.28
CA LEU A 313 12.59 12.27 -12.40
C LEU A 313 13.58 12.44 -13.55
N ASN A 314 14.07 13.66 -13.78
CA ASN A 314 14.98 13.97 -14.88
C ASN A 314 16.46 14.01 -14.46
N ARG A 315 16.80 13.58 -13.24
CA ARG A 315 18.19 13.62 -12.74
C ARG A 315 19.18 12.89 -13.64
N THR A 316 18.80 11.74 -14.18
CA THR A 316 19.67 10.93 -15.06
C THR A 316 20.08 11.68 -16.32
N ILE A 317 19.16 12.41 -16.96
CA ILE A 317 19.46 13.18 -18.18
C ILE A 317 20.29 14.43 -17.84
N ILE A 318 19.98 15.09 -16.71
CA ILE A 318 20.73 16.25 -16.20
C ILE A 318 22.20 15.89 -15.96
N ASP A 319 22.46 14.74 -15.33
CA ASP A 319 23.82 14.32 -14.96
C ASP A 319 24.60 13.79 -16.16
N LYS A 320 23.94 13.13 -17.14
CA LYS A 320 24.62 12.47 -18.28
C LYS A 320 24.88 13.40 -19.46
N VAL A 321 24.01 14.38 -19.71
CA VAL A 321 24.14 15.24 -20.90
C VAL A 321 25.29 16.22 -20.69
N SER A 322 26.33 16.11 -21.51
CA SER A 322 27.53 16.96 -21.44
C SER A 322 27.21 18.46 -21.51
N LEU A 323 26.15 18.81 -22.24
CA LEU A 323 25.69 20.18 -22.42
C LEU A 323 25.12 20.80 -21.13
N PHE A 324 24.67 19.97 -20.19
CA PHE A 324 24.08 20.41 -18.90
C PHE A 324 25.06 20.33 -17.74
N LYS A 325 26.22 19.71 -17.95
CA LYS A 325 27.28 19.62 -16.96
C LYS A 325 27.71 21.03 -16.54
N ASP A 326 27.83 21.28 -15.24
CA ASP A 326 28.19 22.59 -14.68
C ASP A 326 27.24 23.75 -15.05
N ALA A 327 26.03 23.46 -15.52
CA ALA A 327 25.03 24.49 -15.77
C ALA A 327 24.41 24.96 -14.45
N ASN A 328 24.00 26.23 -14.39
CA ASN A 328 23.41 26.80 -13.18
C ASN A 328 22.00 26.21 -12.88
N ASP A 329 21.61 26.22 -11.61
CA ASP A 329 20.32 25.66 -11.16
C ASP A 329 19.11 26.29 -11.86
N ILE A 330 19.20 27.56 -12.24
CA ILE A 330 18.12 28.29 -12.92
C ILE A 330 17.90 27.71 -14.31
N PHE A 331 18.98 27.50 -15.07
CA PHE A 331 18.95 26.86 -16.39
C PHE A 331 18.40 25.44 -16.29
N ILE A 332 18.84 24.64 -15.30
CA ILE A 332 18.36 23.27 -15.12
C ILE A 332 16.85 23.24 -14.84
N ARG A 333 16.34 24.15 -13.99
CA ARG A 333 14.90 24.25 -13.71
C ARG A 333 14.09 24.67 -14.93
N GLU A 334 14.65 25.49 -15.82
CA GLU A 334 13.99 25.94 -17.03
C GLU A 334 13.95 24.82 -18.08
N ILE A 335 15.11 24.20 -18.35
CA ILE A 335 15.21 23.16 -19.39
C ILE A 335 14.36 21.93 -19.06
N VAL A 336 14.31 21.51 -17.79
CA VAL A 336 13.52 20.34 -17.36
C VAL A 336 12.02 20.54 -17.58
N GLN A 337 11.53 21.77 -17.67
CA GLN A 337 10.11 22.05 -17.94
C GLN A 337 9.75 22.01 -19.43
N ILE A 338 10.72 22.23 -20.31
CA ILE A 338 10.52 22.33 -21.76
C ILE A 338 10.98 21.09 -22.52
N LEU A 339 11.76 20.21 -21.89
CA LEU A 339 12.15 18.93 -22.48
C LEU A 339 10.95 17.98 -22.60
N GLU A 340 10.66 17.55 -23.82
CA GLU A 340 9.58 16.62 -24.13
C GLU A 340 10.11 15.18 -24.20
N PRO A 341 9.70 14.26 -23.32
CA PRO A 341 10.14 12.87 -23.37
C PRO A 341 9.43 12.09 -24.49
N LEU A 342 10.21 11.42 -25.34
CA LEU A 342 9.77 10.56 -26.44
C LEU A 342 10.39 9.16 -26.30
N ILE A 343 9.74 8.18 -26.91
CA ILE A 343 10.21 6.79 -26.99
C ILE A 343 10.26 6.39 -28.45
N PHE A 344 11.36 5.80 -28.87
CA PHE A 344 11.52 5.21 -30.19
C PHE A 344 11.78 3.71 -30.08
N LEU A 345 11.18 2.94 -31.00
CA LEU A 345 11.34 1.49 -31.06
C LEU A 345 12.62 1.15 -31.84
N PRO A 346 13.11 -0.09 -31.77
CA PRO A 346 14.21 -0.54 -32.63
C PRO A 346 13.91 -0.30 -34.12
N ASP A 347 14.94 0.08 -34.89
CA ASP A 347 14.91 0.39 -36.33
C ASP A 347 14.10 1.63 -36.74
N ASP A 348 13.59 2.42 -35.79
CA ASP A 348 12.94 3.68 -36.09
C ASP A 348 13.96 4.75 -36.50
N TYR A 349 13.62 5.51 -37.54
CA TYR A 349 14.37 6.69 -37.95
C TYR A 349 13.88 7.90 -37.17
N ILE A 350 14.70 8.39 -36.23
CA ILE A 350 14.41 9.61 -35.46
C ILE A 350 14.56 10.85 -36.34
N ILE A 351 15.60 10.84 -37.19
CA ILE A 351 15.93 11.91 -38.13
C ILE A 351 16.22 11.25 -39.48
N ARG A 352 15.73 11.83 -40.58
CA ARG A 352 16.22 11.47 -41.92
C ARG A 352 17.07 12.58 -42.50
N GLN A 353 18.13 12.18 -43.20
CA GLN A 353 18.99 13.10 -43.94
C GLN A 353 18.16 13.89 -44.97
N GLU A 354 18.54 15.14 -45.22
CA GLU A 354 17.87 16.08 -46.13
C GLU A 354 16.50 16.62 -45.69
N GLU A 355 16.00 16.22 -44.51
CA GLU A 355 14.81 16.83 -43.91
C GLU A 355 15.12 18.19 -43.26
N TYR A 356 14.11 19.02 -43.07
CA TYR A 356 14.26 20.25 -42.27
C TYR A 356 14.22 19.91 -40.77
N GLY A 357 15.17 20.43 -40.01
CA GLY A 357 15.26 20.22 -38.57
C GLY A 357 14.58 21.33 -37.77
N GLU A 358 13.54 21.01 -37.02
CA GLU A 358 12.84 21.96 -36.13
C GLU A 358 13.03 21.67 -34.63
N CYS A 359 13.85 20.66 -34.31
CA CYS A 359 14.19 20.30 -32.94
C CYS A 359 15.55 19.59 -32.87
N MET A 360 16.09 19.50 -31.66
CA MET A 360 17.22 18.63 -31.33
C MET A 360 16.81 17.65 -30.24
N TYR A 361 17.68 16.68 -29.97
CA TYR A 361 17.39 15.59 -29.07
C TYR A 361 18.55 15.28 -28.13
N PHE A 362 18.22 14.70 -26.98
CA PHE A 362 19.17 14.17 -26.02
C PHE A 362 18.84 12.71 -25.74
N LEU A 363 19.80 11.81 -25.93
CA LEU A 363 19.61 10.39 -25.67
C LEU A 363 19.69 10.09 -24.16
N ASN A 364 18.62 9.57 -23.56
CA ASN A 364 18.60 9.23 -22.13
C ASN A 364 18.99 7.76 -21.87
N SER A 365 18.49 6.86 -22.71
CA SER A 365 18.73 5.41 -22.66
C SER A 365 18.69 4.82 -24.08
N GLY A 366 19.35 3.69 -24.29
CA GLY A 366 19.46 3.02 -25.59
C GLY A 366 20.66 3.48 -26.42
N ASP A 367 20.74 2.94 -27.63
CA ASP A 367 21.83 3.14 -28.59
C ASP A 367 21.28 3.51 -29.96
N ILE A 368 21.89 4.52 -30.57
CA ILE A 368 21.52 5.01 -31.91
C ILE A 368 22.74 4.98 -32.82
N GLU A 369 22.50 4.78 -34.11
CA GLU A 369 23.51 4.89 -35.15
C GLU A 369 23.27 6.10 -36.05
N VAL A 370 24.37 6.69 -36.52
CA VAL A 370 24.38 7.82 -37.44
C VAL A 370 24.71 7.30 -38.83
N LEU A 371 23.83 7.56 -39.78
CA LEU A 371 23.91 7.09 -41.17
C LEU A 371 24.03 8.29 -42.12
N VAL A 372 25.07 8.31 -42.95
CA VAL A 372 25.23 9.30 -44.04
C VAL A 372 25.18 8.55 -45.35
N ASN A 373 24.23 8.91 -46.23
CA ASN A 373 23.97 8.20 -47.49
C ASN A 373 23.76 6.67 -47.28
N GLY A 374 23.15 6.29 -46.15
CA GLY A 374 22.90 4.89 -45.78
C GLY A 374 24.10 4.17 -45.14
N ILE A 375 25.27 4.80 -45.05
CA ILE A 375 26.48 4.21 -44.46
C ILE A 375 26.62 4.65 -43.00
N ARG A 376 26.86 3.69 -42.10
CA ARG A 376 27.09 3.99 -40.68
C ARG A 376 28.42 4.69 -40.44
N VAL A 377 28.37 5.90 -39.91
CA VAL A 377 29.54 6.76 -39.66
C VAL A 377 29.86 6.98 -38.17
N ALA A 378 28.89 6.70 -37.28
CA ALA A 378 29.06 6.78 -35.83
C ALA A 378 27.97 6.00 -35.10
N MET A 379 28.21 5.75 -33.81
CA MET A 379 27.24 5.23 -32.85
C MET A 379 27.24 6.17 -31.65
N LEU A 380 26.06 6.49 -31.11
CA LEU A 380 25.91 7.37 -29.96
C LEU A 380 25.19 6.62 -28.85
N GLY A 381 25.71 6.78 -27.63
CA GLY A 381 25.12 6.23 -26.42
C GLY A 381 24.50 7.31 -25.51
N PRO A 382 23.96 6.91 -24.35
CA PRO A 382 23.27 7.80 -23.42
C PRO A 382 24.09 9.05 -23.03
N GLY A 383 23.42 10.21 -22.94
CA GLY A 383 24.03 11.52 -22.67
C GLY A 383 24.42 12.30 -23.93
N SER A 384 24.41 11.67 -25.10
CA SER A 384 24.79 12.33 -26.36
C SER A 384 23.67 13.26 -26.87
N PRO A 385 23.96 14.55 -27.16
CA PRO A 385 23.05 15.39 -27.93
C PRO A 385 23.12 15.03 -29.42
N PHE A 386 22.04 15.20 -30.16
CA PHE A 386 22.03 15.06 -31.62
C PHE A 386 20.95 15.92 -32.31
N GLY A 387 21.18 16.22 -33.59
CA GLY A 387 20.28 17.05 -34.39
C GLY A 387 20.46 18.57 -34.19
N GLU A 388 21.43 19.01 -33.40
CA GLU A 388 21.70 20.42 -33.12
C GLU A 388 22.24 21.20 -34.33
N THR A 389 22.98 20.54 -35.24
CA THR A 389 23.64 21.20 -36.38
C THR A 389 22.65 21.94 -37.30
N ALA A 390 21.54 21.29 -37.64
CA ALA A 390 20.50 21.86 -38.51
C ALA A 390 19.80 23.07 -37.87
N LEU A 391 19.73 23.13 -36.54
CA LEU A 391 19.12 24.27 -35.84
C LEU A 391 19.96 25.54 -35.98
N ILE A 392 21.28 25.39 -35.96
CA ILE A 392 22.24 26.51 -35.94
C ILE A 392 22.54 27.00 -37.36
N GLN A 393 22.81 26.09 -38.29
CA GLN A 393 23.17 26.46 -39.67
C GLN A 393 21.98 26.89 -40.51
N GLY A 394 20.75 26.60 -40.07
CA GLY A 394 19.54 26.81 -40.88
C GLY A 394 19.46 25.87 -42.08
N GLU A 395 20.30 24.83 -42.09
CA GLU A 395 20.41 23.84 -43.16
C GLU A 395 19.56 22.60 -42.88
N LYS A 396 19.45 21.73 -43.89
CA LYS A 396 18.83 20.41 -43.77
C LYS A 396 19.65 19.48 -42.88
N ARG A 397 19.02 18.41 -42.40
CA ARG A 397 19.65 17.36 -41.60
C ARG A 397 20.80 16.70 -42.39
N THR A 398 22.00 16.72 -41.82
CA THR A 398 23.23 16.24 -42.47
C THR A 398 23.39 14.72 -42.43
N ALA A 399 22.65 14.02 -41.57
CA ALA A 399 22.69 12.57 -41.42
C ALA A 399 21.31 12.04 -40.97
N SER A 400 21.05 10.77 -41.27
CA SER A 400 19.94 10.03 -40.68
C SER A 400 20.35 9.45 -39.32
N ILE A 401 19.42 9.38 -38.38
CA ILE A 401 19.61 8.78 -37.07
C ILE A 401 18.62 7.62 -36.94
N ARG A 402 19.14 6.41 -36.72
CA ARG A 402 18.33 5.19 -36.53
C ARG A 402 18.60 4.57 -35.17
N THR A 403 17.57 4.07 -34.52
CA THR A 403 17.64 3.37 -33.23
C THR A 403 18.04 1.91 -33.42
N LEU A 404 18.89 1.38 -32.53
CA LEU A 404 19.28 -0.03 -32.52
C LEU A 404 18.44 -0.85 -31.54
N ASN A 405 18.01 -0.22 -30.45
CA ASN A 405 17.16 -0.80 -29.41
C ASN A 405 16.10 0.25 -28.99
N TYR A 406 15.29 -0.08 -27.97
CA TYR A 406 14.38 0.90 -27.39
C TYR A 406 15.15 2.09 -26.83
N CYS A 407 14.82 3.28 -27.30
CA CYS A 407 15.52 4.51 -26.90
C CYS A 407 14.53 5.48 -26.23
N ASP A 408 14.86 5.90 -25.00
CA ASP A 408 14.22 7.06 -24.38
C ASP A 408 14.99 8.33 -24.78
N VAL A 409 14.29 9.30 -25.33
CA VAL A 409 14.88 10.51 -25.92
C VAL A 409 14.14 11.73 -25.38
N TYR A 410 14.87 12.79 -25.06
CA TYR A 410 14.26 14.10 -24.80
C TYR A 410 14.39 14.99 -26.01
N LYS A 411 13.29 15.60 -26.43
CA LYS A 411 13.22 16.56 -27.52
C LYS A 411 13.23 17.99 -26.96
N LEU A 412 13.98 18.86 -27.63
CA LEU A 412 14.00 20.31 -27.41
C LEU A 412 13.65 21.02 -28.73
N SER A 413 12.61 21.85 -28.71
CA SER A 413 12.17 22.58 -29.90
C SER A 413 13.19 23.65 -30.32
N LYS A 414 13.20 24.03 -31.61
CA LYS A 414 14.05 25.13 -32.09
C LYS A 414 13.76 26.44 -31.37
N GLN A 415 12.48 26.76 -31.15
CA GLN A 415 12.06 27.98 -30.48
C GLN A 415 12.62 28.06 -29.06
N ASP A 416 12.47 26.99 -28.29
CA ASP A 416 13.00 26.94 -26.92
C ASP A 416 14.52 26.93 -26.90
N PHE A 417 15.16 26.25 -27.86
CA PHE A 417 16.60 26.23 -28.03
C PHE A 417 17.17 27.64 -28.27
N ASP A 418 16.57 28.40 -29.18
CA ASP A 418 17.00 29.77 -29.50
C ASP A 418 16.81 30.72 -28.30
N ILE A 419 15.71 30.55 -27.55
CA ILE A 419 15.47 31.29 -26.29
C ILE A 419 16.56 30.98 -25.27
N LEU A 420 16.86 29.69 -25.03
CA LEU A 420 17.88 29.29 -24.08
C LEU A 420 19.26 29.84 -24.46
N ARG A 421 19.64 29.80 -25.74
CA ARG A 421 20.93 30.36 -26.21
C ARG A 421 21.02 31.86 -25.96
N SER A 422 19.94 32.60 -26.20
CA SER A 422 19.92 34.05 -25.96
C SER A 422 20.04 34.42 -24.48
N LYS A 423 19.48 33.58 -23.59
CA LYS A 423 19.41 33.82 -22.15
C LYS A 423 20.63 33.30 -21.38
N TYR A 424 21.29 32.25 -21.88
CA TYR A 424 22.37 31.55 -21.19
C TYR A 424 23.63 31.46 -22.06
N PRO A 425 24.54 32.44 -22.00
CA PRO A 425 25.77 32.45 -22.80
C PRO A 425 26.67 31.23 -22.61
N ASP A 426 26.75 30.69 -21.38
CA ASP A 426 27.55 29.49 -21.10
C ASP A 426 27.03 28.26 -21.84
N PHE A 427 25.70 28.15 -22.00
CA PHE A 427 25.06 27.11 -22.78
C PHE A 427 25.36 27.31 -24.27
N ASP A 428 25.23 28.54 -24.78
CA ASP A 428 25.55 28.85 -26.18
C ASP A 428 27.01 28.53 -26.53
N ASN A 429 27.96 28.87 -25.65
CA ASN A 429 29.37 28.56 -25.83
C ASN A 429 29.62 27.05 -25.94
N LYS A 430 29.02 26.23 -25.06
CA LYS A 430 29.13 24.76 -25.12
C LYS A 430 28.50 24.19 -26.39
N VAL A 431 27.36 24.72 -26.82
CA VAL A 431 26.72 24.33 -28.08
C VAL A 431 27.66 24.58 -29.27
N ASN A 432 28.26 25.77 -29.33
CA ASN A 432 29.20 26.14 -30.39
C ASN A 432 30.48 25.28 -30.37
N GLU A 433 30.98 24.92 -29.19
CA GLU A 433 32.13 24.01 -29.02
C GLU A 433 31.84 22.62 -29.60
N ILE A 434 30.71 22.01 -29.23
CA ILE A 434 30.27 20.71 -29.76
C ILE A 434 30.10 20.77 -31.29
N MET A 435 29.52 21.85 -31.80
CA MET A 435 29.34 22.04 -33.24
C MET A 435 30.68 22.10 -33.98
N ASN A 436 31.62 22.91 -33.50
CA ASN A 436 32.95 23.03 -34.10
C ASN A 436 33.71 21.70 -34.10
N GLN A 437 33.55 20.91 -33.04
CA GLN A 437 34.14 19.57 -32.97
C GLN A 437 33.53 18.62 -34.01
N ARG A 438 32.20 18.64 -34.19
CA ARG A 438 31.51 17.83 -35.21
C ARG A 438 31.88 18.19 -36.64
N ILE A 439 32.06 19.48 -36.93
CA ILE A 439 32.51 19.94 -38.26
C ILE A 439 33.92 19.40 -38.55
N LYS A 440 34.83 19.47 -37.58
CA LYS A 440 36.19 18.91 -37.71
C LYS A 440 36.17 17.39 -37.91
N ASP A 441 35.36 16.67 -37.13
CA ASP A 441 35.24 15.22 -37.23
C ASP A 441 34.64 14.78 -38.57
N ASN A 442 33.63 15.50 -39.07
CA ASN A 442 33.03 15.24 -40.38
C ASN A 442 34.02 15.52 -41.51
N ALA A 443 34.76 16.62 -41.46
CA ALA A 443 35.79 16.95 -42.45
C ALA A 443 36.92 15.89 -42.47
N ALA A 444 37.36 15.43 -41.30
CA ALA A 444 38.37 14.38 -41.18
C ALA A 444 37.89 13.02 -41.72
N LYS A 445 36.61 12.69 -41.54
CA LYS A 445 36.01 11.44 -42.06
C LYS A 445 35.77 11.48 -43.57
N MET A 446 35.38 12.63 -44.13
CA MET A 446 35.24 12.79 -45.59
C MET A 446 36.59 12.67 -46.32
N ASN A 447 37.69 13.08 -45.69
CA ASN A 447 39.04 12.88 -46.24
C ASN A 447 39.51 11.43 -46.18
N LYS A 448 39.02 10.63 -45.22
CA LYS A 448 39.34 9.20 -45.10
C LYS A 448 38.54 8.27 -46.02
N SER A 449 37.40 8.71 -46.56
CA SER A 449 36.60 7.90 -47.52
C SER A 449 36.93 8.19 -48.99
N LYS A 450 37.82 9.15 -49.27
CA LYS A 450 38.31 9.49 -50.62
C LYS A 450 39.65 8.83 -50.96
N ASN A 451 40.27 8.17 -49.99
CA ASN A 451 41.41 7.26 -50.15
C ASN A 451 40.92 5.84 -49.85
#